data_AF-A0A0J1D651-F1
#
_entry.id   AF-A0A0J1D651-F1
#
_cell.length_a   1.000
_cell.length_b   1.000
_cell.length_c   1.000
_cell.angle_alpha   90.00
_cell.angle_beta   90.00
_cell.angle_gamma   90.00
#
_symmetry.space_group_name_H-M   'P 1'
#
loop_
_entity.id
_entity.type
_entity.pdbx_description
1 polymer ?
#
loop_
_entity_poly.entity_id
_entity_poly.type
_entity_poly.pdbx_seq_one_letter_code
_entity_poly.pdbx_strand_id
1 'polypeptide(L)'
;MKTDALARLIYAYMAVYIAVSAFTAPCLATSVMLVLDGVWGYAVTCGTGALAAVIALDVAINDWLPDKYVFHWARVRRHWLYVLTAAAYVTPIFAASAYVVNAAQFIFYIDMASFGLVLGYREAQAYREAQAKRGCQCAE
;
A
#
# COMPACT_ATOMS: atom_id res chain seq x y z
N MET A 1 -11.51 5.11 14.57
CA MET A 1 -10.10 5.32 14.17
C MET A 1 -10.05 6.33 13.03
N LYS A 2 -10.13 7.64 13.34
CA LYS A 2 -9.95 8.72 12.35
C LYS A 2 -8.50 9.21 12.30
N THR A 3 -7.70 8.86 13.29
CA THR A 3 -6.34 9.34 13.53
C THR A 3 -5.29 8.84 12.52
N ASP A 4 -5.56 7.75 11.80
CA ASP A 4 -4.61 7.20 10.82
C ASP A 4 -4.95 7.59 9.37
N ALA A 5 -6.04 8.33 9.12
CA ALA A 5 -6.49 8.65 7.76
C ALA A 5 -5.45 9.47 6.97
N LEU A 6 -4.79 10.43 7.63
CA LEU A 6 -3.74 11.24 7.02
C LEU A 6 -2.50 10.41 6.66
N ALA A 7 -2.07 9.49 7.55
CA ALA A 7 -0.96 8.58 7.28
C ALA A 7 -1.24 7.68 6.07
N ARG A 8 -2.47 7.19 5.93
CA ARG A 8 -2.89 6.34 4.80
C ARG A 8 -2.99 7.12 3.50
N LEU A 9 -3.43 8.37 3.57
CA LEU A 9 -3.49 9.24 2.40
C LEU A 9 -2.08 9.61 1.92
N ILE A 10 -1.15 9.92 2.83
CA ILE A 10 0.27 10.11 2.49
C ILE A 10 0.85 8.83 1.87
N TYR A 11 0.56 7.67 2.44
CA TYR A 11 1.01 6.39 1.91
C TYR A 11 0.50 6.12 0.49
N ALA A 12 -0.78 6.37 0.23
CA ALA A 12 -1.38 6.24 -1.10
C ALA A 12 -0.80 7.26 -2.09
N TYR A 13 -0.60 8.50 -1.66
CA TYR A 13 0.03 9.54 -2.48
C TYR A 13 1.44 9.14 -2.91
N MET A 14 2.25 8.63 -1.98
CA MET A 14 3.60 8.16 -2.29
C MET A 14 3.58 6.94 -3.24
N ALA A 15 2.58 6.07 -3.14
CA ALA A 15 2.39 4.96 -4.08
C ALA A 15 2.12 5.45 -5.51
N VAL A 16 1.24 6.45 -5.66
CA VAL A 16 0.98 7.10 -6.96
C VAL A 16 2.25 7.78 -7.48
N TYR A 17 2.96 8.52 -6.63
CA TYR A 17 4.20 9.18 -7.02
C TYR A 17 5.24 8.19 -7.55
N ILE A 18 5.43 7.05 -6.88
CA ILE A 18 6.34 5.98 -7.32
C ILE A 18 5.90 5.38 -8.66
N ALA A 19 4.60 5.11 -8.83
CA ALA A 19 4.07 4.56 -10.07
C ALA A 19 4.22 5.52 -11.26
N VAL A 20 4.00 6.82 -11.05
CA VAL A 20 4.16 7.85 -12.10
C VAL A 20 5.63 8.09 -12.42
N SER A 21 6.46 8.19 -11.38
CA SER A 21 7.90 8.46 -11.54
C SER A 21 8.64 7.32 -12.24
N ALA A 22 8.11 6.09 -12.22
CA ALA A 22 8.59 4.97 -13.02
C ALA A 22 8.60 5.26 -14.54
N PHE A 23 7.72 6.13 -15.03
CA PHE A 23 7.62 6.47 -16.46
C PHE A 23 8.36 7.77 -16.83
N THR A 24 8.69 8.61 -15.85
CA THR A 24 9.23 9.95 -16.10
C THR A 24 10.67 10.15 -15.62
N ALA A 25 11.16 9.32 -14.70
CA ALA A 25 12.50 9.44 -14.14
C ALA A 25 13.38 8.23 -14.54
N PRO A 26 14.43 8.42 -15.38
CA PRO A 26 15.19 7.33 -16.00
C PRO A 26 16.11 6.54 -15.04
N CYS A 27 16.22 6.95 -13.77
CA CYS A 27 17.17 6.36 -12.81
C CYS A 27 16.51 5.77 -11.56
N LEU A 28 15.19 5.63 -11.52
CA LEU A 28 14.49 5.02 -10.39
C LEU A 28 14.46 3.49 -10.55
N ALA A 29 14.52 2.76 -9.44
CA ALA A 29 14.42 1.29 -9.45
C ALA A 29 13.21 0.77 -10.26
N THR A 30 12.08 1.48 -10.22
CA THR A 30 10.87 1.16 -11.00
C THR A 30 11.03 1.38 -12.50
N SER A 31 11.74 2.43 -12.94
CA SER A 31 12.00 2.65 -14.36
C SER A 31 13.04 1.68 -14.90
N VAL A 32 14.04 1.31 -14.10
CA VAL A 32 15.00 0.25 -14.41
C VAL A 32 14.29 -1.09 -14.59
N MET A 33 13.40 -1.45 -13.65
CA MET A 33 12.54 -2.65 -13.76
C MET A 33 11.67 -2.60 -15.02
N LEU A 34 11.11 -1.44 -15.39
CA LEU A 34 10.30 -1.28 -16.59
C LEU A 34 11.09 -1.57 -17.88
N VAL A 35 12.35 -1.11 -17.94
CA VAL A 35 13.24 -1.31 -19.09
C VAL A 35 13.75 -2.75 -19.16
N LEU A 36 14.07 -3.37 -18.03
CA LEU A 36 14.69 -4.70 -17.97
C LEU A 36 13.67 -5.84 -18.08
N ASP A 37 12.58 -5.76 -17.31
CA ASP A 37 11.59 -6.84 -17.21
C ASP A 37 10.42 -6.66 -18.18
N GLY A 38 10.40 -5.54 -18.93
CA GLY A 38 9.42 -5.23 -19.97
C GLY A 38 7.98 -5.34 -19.47
N VAL A 39 7.27 -6.38 -19.92
CA VAL A 39 5.85 -6.62 -19.59
C VAL A 39 5.65 -6.82 -18.09
N TRP A 40 6.55 -7.51 -17.41
CA TRP A 40 6.43 -7.75 -15.97
C TRP A 40 6.68 -6.49 -15.16
N GLY A 41 7.69 -5.69 -15.53
CA GLY A 41 7.94 -4.39 -14.93
C GLY A 41 6.77 -3.43 -15.12
N TYR A 42 6.14 -3.44 -16.29
CA TYR A 42 4.91 -2.70 -16.55
C TYR A 42 3.74 -3.16 -15.69
N ALA A 43 3.50 -4.47 -15.59
CA ALA A 43 2.42 -5.04 -14.78
C ALA A 43 2.56 -4.67 -13.30
N VAL A 44 3.76 -4.76 -12.73
CA VAL A 44 4.03 -4.37 -11.34
C VAL A 44 3.83 -2.87 -11.15
N THR A 45 4.32 -2.03 -12.05
CA THR A 45 4.20 -0.57 -11.96
C THR A 45 2.74 -0.11 -12.03
N CYS A 46 1.98 -0.62 -13.01
CA CYS A 46 0.55 -0.36 -13.12
C CYS A 46 -0.23 -0.94 -11.93
N GLY A 47 0.16 -2.12 -11.45
CA GLY A 47 -0.42 -2.75 -10.26
C GLY A 47 -0.24 -1.89 -9.01
N THR A 48 0.94 -1.34 -8.78
CA THR A 48 1.22 -0.40 -7.68
C THR A 48 0.36 0.85 -7.78
N GLY A 49 0.21 1.43 -8.97
CA GLY A 49 -0.66 2.58 -9.20
C GLY A 49 -2.14 2.26 -8.96
N ALA A 50 -2.61 1.09 -9.41
CA ALA A 50 -3.98 0.64 -9.15
C ALA A 50 -4.24 0.41 -7.66
N LEU A 51 -3.31 -0.25 -6.96
CA LEU A 51 -3.39 -0.44 -5.50
C LEU A 51 -3.41 0.90 -4.75
N ALA A 52 -2.61 1.87 -5.19
CA ALA A 52 -2.61 3.22 -4.64
C ALA A 52 -3.97 3.90 -4.75
N ALA A 53 -4.58 3.84 -5.95
CA ALA A 53 -5.90 4.39 -6.20
C ALA A 53 -6.98 3.70 -5.33
N VAL A 54 -6.89 2.38 -5.18
CA VAL A 54 -7.79 1.61 -4.30
C VAL A 54 -7.64 2.03 -2.84
N ILE A 55 -6.41 2.22 -2.33
CA ILE A 55 -6.18 2.70 -0.96
C ILE A 55 -6.72 4.13 -0.79
N ALA A 56 -6.49 5.02 -1.75
CA ALA A 56 -7.00 6.39 -1.69
C ALA A 56 -8.53 6.45 -1.67
N LEU A 57 -9.19 5.67 -2.53
CA LEU A 57 -10.65 5.52 -2.56
C LEU A 57 -11.17 4.92 -1.25
N ASP A 58 -10.50 3.90 -0.73
CA ASP A 58 -10.85 3.29 0.53
C ASP A 58 -10.72 4.26 1.72
N VAL A 59 -9.68 5.11 1.76
CA VAL A 59 -9.59 6.21 2.75
C VAL A 59 -10.71 7.22 2.58
N ALA A 60 -10.97 7.69 1.35
CA ALA A 60 -12.02 8.66 1.09
C ALA A 60 -13.41 8.13 1.47
N ILE A 61 -13.69 6.86 1.19
CA ILE A 61 -15.00 6.26 1.44
C ILE A 61 -15.15 5.80 2.89
N ASN A 62 -14.13 5.16 3.47
CA ASN A 62 -14.28 4.52 4.78
C ASN A 62 -13.83 5.40 5.95
N ASP A 63 -13.01 6.44 5.72
CA ASP A 63 -12.54 7.32 6.79
C ASP A 63 -13.18 8.74 6.74
N TRP A 64 -13.65 9.22 5.57
CA TRP A 64 -14.23 10.58 5.43
C TRP A 64 -15.77 10.59 5.31
N LEU A 65 -16.39 9.57 4.71
CA LEU A 65 -17.84 9.52 4.60
C LEU A 65 -18.51 9.07 5.92
N PRO A 66 -19.77 9.49 6.17
CA PRO A 66 -20.55 9.00 7.29
C PRO A 66 -20.79 7.48 7.20
N ASP A 67 -20.91 6.81 8.35
CA ASP A 67 -20.97 5.33 8.48
C ASP A 67 -22.00 4.64 7.56
N LYS A 68 -23.07 5.34 7.17
CA LYS A 68 -24.09 4.85 6.23
C LYS A 68 -23.58 4.53 4.82
N TYR A 69 -22.44 5.06 4.40
CA TYR A 69 -21.84 4.82 3.08
C TYR A 69 -20.56 3.99 3.14
N VAL A 70 -20.20 3.49 4.32
CA VAL A 70 -18.95 2.75 4.54
C VAL A 70 -19.07 1.34 3.96
N PHE A 71 -18.10 0.96 3.15
CA PHE A 71 -17.99 -0.40 2.61
C PHE A 71 -17.35 -1.32 3.64
N HIS A 72 -18.16 -1.86 4.56
CA HIS A 72 -17.69 -2.73 5.64
C HIS A 72 -16.84 -3.92 5.17
N TRP A 73 -17.18 -4.54 4.03
CA TRP A 73 -16.40 -5.64 3.45
C TRP A 73 -14.97 -5.25 3.02
N ALA A 74 -14.79 -4.04 2.50
CA ALA A 74 -13.50 -3.52 2.06
C ALA A 74 -12.64 -3.15 3.27
N ARG A 75 -13.28 -2.53 4.28
CA ARG A 75 -12.66 -2.21 5.56
C ARG A 75 -12.09 -3.45 6.27
N VAL A 76 -12.76 -4.59 6.20
CA VAL A 76 -12.27 -5.85 6.78
C VAL A 76 -11.01 -6.36 6.07
N ARG A 77 -10.87 -6.13 4.75
CA ARG A 77 -9.75 -6.64 3.95
C ARG A 77 -8.62 -5.62 3.78
N ARG A 78 -8.73 -4.45 4.41
CA ARG A 78 -7.80 -3.32 4.27
C ARG A 78 -6.35 -3.68 4.61
N HIS A 79 -6.14 -4.55 5.60
CA HIS A 79 -4.81 -5.05 5.96
C HIS A 79 -4.10 -5.78 4.81
N TRP A 80 -4.84 -6.55 3.99
CA TRP A 80 -4.27 -7.20 2.80
C TRP A 80 -3.85 -6.21 1.73
N LEU A 81 -4.59 -5.10 1.55
CA LEU A 81 -4.21 -4.06 0.60
C LEU A 81 -2.86 -3.44 0.96
N TYR A 82 -2.61 -3.19 2.24
CA TYR A 82 -1.32 -2.68 2.69
C TYR A 82 -0.18 -3.70 2.52
N VAL A 83 -0.44 -4.99 2.80
CA VAL A 83 0.55 -6.06 2.59
C VAL A 83 0.92 -6.20 1.11
N LEU A 84 -0.09 -6.19 0.23
CA LEU A 84 0.14 -6.28 -1.22
C LEU A 84 0.90 -5.05 -1.75
N THR A 85 0.55 -3.86 -1.27
CA THR A 85 1.24 -2.62 -1.67
C THR A 85 2.68 -2.59 -1.15
N ALA A 86 2.91 -3.07 0.08
CA ALA A 86 4.24 -3.22 0.64
C ALA A 86 5.08 -4.20 -0.19
N ALA A 87 4.53 -5.35 -0.59
CA ALA A 87 5.22 -6.29 -1.46
C ALA A 87 5.59 -5.65 -2.81
N ALA A 88 4.65 -4.92 -3.41
CA ALA A 88 4.85 -4.22 -4.68
C ALA A 88 5.92 -3.12 -4.62
N TYR A 89 6.19 -2.53 -3.44
CA TYR A 89 7.30 -1.57 -3.26
C TYR A 89 8.68 -2.21 -3.22
N VAL A 90 8.78 -3.46 -2.75
CA VAL A 90 10.07 -4.13 -2.64
C VAL A 90 10.45 -4.84 -3.95
N THR A 91 9.46 -5.23 -4.77
CA THR A 91 9.69 -5.90 -6.06
C THR A 91 10.67 -5.15 -6.98
N PRO A 92 10.58 -3.82 -7.19
CA PRO A 92 11.52 -3.08 -8.01
C PRO A 92 12.95 -3.10 -7.47
N ILE A 93 13.15 -3.13 -6.15
CA ILE A 93 14.48 -3.21 -5.54
C ILE A 93 15.14 -4.53 -5.92
N PHE A 94 14.42 -5.65 -5.77
CA PHE A 94 14.97 -6.97 -6.08
C PHE A 94 15.23 -7.12 -7.59
N ALA A 95 14.32 -6.64 -8.44
CA ALA A 95 14.52 -6.61 -9.88
C ALA A 95 15.74 -5.77 -10.30
N ALA A 96 15.96 -4.61 -9.66
CA ALA A 96 17.06 -3.71 -9.97
C ALA A 96 18.38 -4.03 -9.21
N SER A 97 18.35 -4.93 -8.23
CA SER A 97 19.45 -5.22 -7.27
C SER A 97 20.75 -5.69 -7.93
N ALA A 98 20.68 -6.23 -9.14
CA ALA A 98 21.85 -6.69 -9.88
C ALA A 98 22.63 -5.56 -10.58
N TYR A 99 22.08 -4.33 -10.67
CA TYR A 99 22.64 -3.32 -11.58
C TYR A 99 22.71 -1.91 -11.02
N VAL A 100 21.65 -1.36 -10.41
CA VAL A 100 21.66 0.04 -9.93
C VAL A 100 20.58 0.24 -8.86
N VAL A 101 20.95 0.14 -7.59
CA VAL A 101 20.11 0.68 -6.50
C VAL A 101 20.98 1.61 -5.66
N ASN A 102 20.74 2.91 -5.78
CA ASN A 102 21.35 3.90 -4.89
C ASN A 102 20.83 3.64 -3.46
N ALA A 103 21.70 3.73 -2.46
CA ALA A 103 21.35 3.55 -1.04
C ALA A 103 20.13 4.39 -0.63
N ALA A 104 19.98 5.61 -1.17
CA ALA A 104 18.82 6.46 -0.92
C ALA A 104 17.50 5.85 -1.42
N GLN A 105 17.50 5.20 -2.59
CA GLN A 105 16.33 4.49 -3.11
C GLN A 105 16.03 3.26 -2.26
N PHE A 106 17.06 2.50 -1.90
CA PHE A 106 16.92 1.32 -1.04
C PHE A 106 16.24 1.66 0.28
N ILE A 107 16.73 2.69 0.98
CA ILE A 107 16.16 3.19 2.24
C ILE A 107 14.70 3.62 2.00
N PHE A 108 14.45 4.44 0.97
CA PHE A 108 13.11 4.94 0.69
C PHE A 108 12.07 3.83 0.42
N TYR A 109 12.38 2.85 -0.43
CA TYR A 109 11.43 1.78 -0.75
C TYR A 109 11.21 0.82 0.43
N ILE A 110 12.24 0.54 1.24
CA ILE A 110 12.11 -0.31 2.44
C ILE A 110 11.34 0.41 3.54
N ASP A 111 11.59 1.70 3.75
CA ASP A 111 10.85 2.51 4.72
C ASP A 111 9.37 2.57 4.33
N MET A 112 9.07 2.72 3.04
CA MET A 112 7.70 2.67 2.53
C MET A 112 7.06 1.28 2.72
N ALA A 113 7.78 0.20 2.42
CA ALA A 113 7.27 -1.15 2.62
C ALA A 113 6.98 -1.44 4.11
N SER A 114 7.92 -1.09 4.98
CA SER A 114 7.77 -1.27 6.43
C SER A 114 6.64 -0.40 7.00
N PHE A 115 6.49 0.84 6.55
CA PHE A 115 5.36 1.70 6.92
C PHE A 115 4.02 1.10 6.51
N GLY A 116 3.93 0.53 5.30
CA GLY A 116 2.77 -0.22 4.83
C GLY A 116 2.44 -1.41 5.73
N LEU A 117 3.44 -2.20 6.11
CA LEU A 117 3.27 -3.35 7.02
C LEU A 117 2.80 -2.92 8.42
N VAL A 118 3.32 -1.81 8.95
CA VAL A 118 2.87 -1.26 10.24
C VAL A 118 1.40 -0.83 10.17
N LEU A 119 0.99 -0.15 9.09
CA LEU A 119 -0.42 0.20 8.87
C LEU A 119 -1.30 -1.05 8.76
N GLY A 120 -0.85 -2.06 8.00
CA GLY A 120 -1.54 -3.33 7.86
C GLY A 120 -1.68 -4.09 9.18
N TYR A 121 -0.61 -4.10 10.00
CA TYR A 121 -0.62 -4.75 11.32
C TYR A 121 -1.59 -4.07 12.29
N ARG A 122 -1.60 -2.73 12.35
CA ARG A 122 -2.54 -1.98 13.20
C ARG A 122 -3.99 -2.24 12.80
N GLU A 123 -4.29 -2.32 11.51
CA GLU A 123 -5.62 -2.69 11.01
C GLU A 123 -5.99 -4.15 11.32
N ALA A 124 -5.04 -5.07 11.21
CA ALA A 124 -5.26 -6.47 11.56
C ALA A 124 -5.56 -6.65 13.06
N GLN A 125 -4.87 -5.92 13.93
CA GLN A 125 -5.17 -5.89 15.36
C GLN A 125 -6.55 -5.32 15.65
N ALA A 126 -6.89 -4.16 15.06
CA ALA A 126 -8.20 -3.53 15.20
C ALA A 126 -9.33 -4.47 14.78
N TYR A 127 -9.13 -5.22 13.70
CA TYR A 127 -10.08 -6.23 13.22
C TYR A 127 -10.26 -7.38 14.22
N ARG A 128 -9.17 -7.91 14.78
CA ARG A 128 -9.22 -8.97 15.80
C ARG A 128 -9.95 -8.53 17.07
N GLU A 129 -9.68 -7.31 17.54
CA GLU A 129 -10.38 -6.74 18.70
C GLU A 129 -11.89 -6.55 18.43
N ALA A 130 -12.25 -6.11 17.22
CA ALA A 130 -13.64 -5.97 16.83
C ALA A 130 -14.37 -7.34 16.74
N GLN A 131 -13.69 -8.38 16.27
CA GLN A 131 -14.23 -9.75 16.28
C GLN A 131 -14.37 -10.30 17.70
N ALA A 132 -13.38 -10.11 18.57
CA ALA A 132 -13.44 -10.57 19.97
C ALA A 132 -14.63 -9.95 20.72
N LYS A 133 -14.88 -8.66 20.53
CA LYS A 133 -16.05 -7.96 21.13
C LYS A 133 -17.39 -8.48 20.62
N ARG A 134 -17.49 -8.83 19.33
CA ARG A 134 -18.70 -9.45 18.76
C ARG A 134 -18.89 -10.90 19.23
N GLY A 135 -17.81 -11.65 19.43
CA GLY A 135 -17.86 -13.01 19.99
C GLY A 135 -18.38 -13.04 21.43
N CYS A 136 -18.03 -12.04 22.25
CA CYS A 136 -18.58 -11.89 23.61
C CYS A 136 -20.08 -11.57 23.60
N GLN A 137 -20.57 -10.75 22.65
CA GLN A 137 -21.98 -10.33 22.59
C GLN A 137 -22.96 -11.43 22.15
N CYS A 138 -22.47 -12.54 21.55
CA CYS A 138 -23.32 -13.68 21.19
C CYS A 138 -23.33 -14.78 22.27
N ALA A 139 -22.63 -14.59 23.38
CA ALA A 139 -22.52 -15.54 24.48
C ALA A 139 -23.32 -15.12 25.74
N GLU A 140 -24.06 -14.01 25.67
CA GLU A 140 -25.06 -13.56 26.65
C GLU A 140 -26.47 -13.79 26.10
#